data_AF-A0A4Q3WMA1-F1
#
_entry.id   AF-A0A4Q3WMA1-F1
#
_cell.length_a   1.000
_cell.length_b   1.000
_cell.length_c   1.000
_cell.angle_alpha   90.00
_cell.angle_beta   90.00
_cell.angle_gamma   90.00
#
_symmetry.space_group_name_H-M   'P 1'
#
loop_
_entity.id
_entity.type
_entity.pdbx_description
1 polymer ?
#
loop_
_entity_poly.entity_id
_entity_poly.type
_entity_poly.pdbx_seq_one_letter_code
_entity_poly.pdbx_strand_id
1 'polypeptide(L)'
;MSLLKDIVSITSEIWFDLIYGDWIDRLGAIFIFLVMYPIFIIMTGCVLLYVFISADRAGLPLYKAEGVIEQKTYSPARNNFVPIRSGGGKPVVTTYVPILVQESWSATVRYNGSTKSCPLTKIQYETLKTANTHATLLLKVGRFTGSTYCKGIE
;
A
#
# COMPACT_ATOMS: atom_id res chain seq x y z
N MET A 1 62.54 -0.62 -38.57
CA MET A 1 61.76 0.35 -37.76
C MET A 1 60.23 0.21 -37.95
N SER A 2 59.71 -0.78 -38.70
CA SER A 2 58.26 -1.00 -38.87
C SER A 2 57.65 -1.98 -37.84
N LEU A 3 58.35 -3.06 -37.50
CA LEU A 3 57.88 -4.12 -36.59
C LEU A 3 57.37 -3.62 -35.22
N LEU A 4 58.03 -2.61 -34.66
CA LEU A 4 57.63 -2.03 -33.37
C LEU A 4 56.29 -1.26 -33.48
N LYS A 5 56.04 -0.60 -34.62
CA LYS A 5 54.78 0.13 -34.85
C LYS A 5 53.61 -0.84 -35.04
N ASP A 6 53.84 -1.94 -35.74
CA ASP A 6 52.80 -2.94 -35.98
C ASP A 6 52.39 -3.64 -34.68
N ILE A 7 53.36 -3.98 -33.82
CA ILE A 7 53.10 -4.56 -32.50
C ILE A 7 52.31 -3.57 -31.62
N VAL A 8 52.72 -2.30 -31.57
CA VAL A 8 52.02 -1.28 -30.78
C VAL A 8 50.58 -1.10 -31.27
N SER A 9 50.37 -1.05 -32.59
CA SER A 9 49.04 -0.92 -33.21
C SER A 9 48.12 -2.08 -32.82
N ILE A 10 48.58 -3.33 -33.00
CA ILE A 10 47.80 -4.53 -32.66
C ILE A 10 47.48 -4.58 -31.16
N THR A 11 48.44 -4.27 -30.29
CA THR A 11 48.16 -4.22 -28.85
C THR A 11 47.17 -3.12 -28.49
N SER A 12 47.18 -1.97 -29.16
CA SER A 12 46.23 -0.90 -28.90
C SER A 12 44.82 -1.23 -29.36
N GLU A 13 44.65 -1.92 -30.49
CA GLU A 13 43.34 -2.38 -30.97
C GLU A 13 42.75 -3.46 -30.06
N ILE A 14 43.56 -4.45 -29.64
CA ILE A 14 43.13 -5.49 -28.70
C ILE A 14 42.71 -4.86 -27.38
N TRP A 15 43.48 -3.89 -26.86
CA TRP A 15 43.11 -3.17 -25.63
C TRP A 15 41.84 -2.34 -25.80
N PHE A 16 41.59 -1.75 -26.96
CA PHE A 16 40.37 -1.00 -27.23
C PHE A 16 39.15 -1.91 -27.31
N ASP A 17 39.21 -3.03 -28.03
CA ASP A 17 38.13 -4.02 -28.06
C ASP A 17 37.89 -4.67 -26.70
N LEU A 18 38.95 -4.83 -25.90
CA LEU A 18 38.83 -5.39 -24.56
C LEU A 18 38.33 -4.39 -23.53
N ILE A 19 38.46 -3.07 -23.72
CA ILE A 19 37.88 -2.06 -22.80
C ILE A 19 36.53 -1.56 -23.28
N TYR A 20 36.31 -1.44 -24.59
CA TYR A 20 35.13 -0.81 -25.18
C TYR A 20 34.27 -1.76 -26.01
N GLY A 21 34.64 -3.04 -26.08
CA GLY A 21 33.85 -4.04 -26.79
C GLY A 21 32.51 -4.30 -26.10
N ASP A 22 31.58 -4.79 -26.91
CA ASP A 22 30.22 -5.25 -26.61
C ASP A 22 30.06 -6.09 -25.32
N TRP A 23 31.14 -6.63 -24.77
CA TRP A 23 31.12 -7.48 -23.58
C TRP A 23 30.78 -6.70 -22.30
N ILE A 24 31.15 -5.41 -22.19
CA ILE A 24 30.74 -4.56 -21.06
C ILE A 24 29.23 -4.34 -21.08
N ASP A 25 28.65 -4.11 -22.26
CA ASP A 25 27.20 -3.93 -22.40
C ASP A 25 26.45 -5.24 -22.08
N ARG A 26 26.99 -6.39 -22.48
CA ARG A 26 26.42 -7.71 -22.14
C ARG A 26 26.52 -8.03 -20.65
N LEU A 27 27.65 -7.74 -19.99
CA LEU A 27 27.78 -7.92 -18.55
C LEU A 27 26.91 -6.93 -17.76
N GLY A 28 26.81 -5.70 -18.24
CA GLY A 28 25.89 -4.69 -17.70
C GLY A 28 24.45 -5.16 -17.79
N ALA A 29 24.02 -5.69 -18.93
CA ALA A 29 22.67 -6.24 -19.11
C ALA A 29 22.39 -7.43 -18.18
N ILE A 30 23.34 -8.35 -17.99
CA ILE A 30 23.22 -9.48 -17.05
C ILE A 30 23.10 -8.98 -15.62
N PHE A 31 23.92 -8.00 -15.21
CA PHE A 31 23.87 -7.41 -13.87
C PHE A 31 22.53 -6.70 -13.62
N ILE A 32 22.06 -5.91 -14.60
CA ILE A 32 20.75 -5.27 -14.55
C ILE A 32 19.65 -6.32 -14.41
N PHE A 33 19.70 -7.41 -15.17
CA PHE A 33 18.71 -8.48 -15.05
C PHE A 33 18.75 -9.14 -13.67
N LEU A 34 19.94 -9.45 -13.15
CA LEU A 34 20.13 -10.05 -11.82
C LEU A 34 19.57 -9.19 -10.68
N VAL A 35 19.61 -7.86 -10.80
CA VAL A 35 19.12 -6.95 -9.76
C VAL A 35 17.67 -6.55 -10.00
N MET A 36 17.27 -6.23 -11.24
CA MET A 36 15.94 -5.74 -11.56
C MET A 36 14.89 -6.86 -11.54
N TYR A 37 15.25 -8.08 -11.95
CA TYR A 37 14.32 -9.21 -11.99
C TYR A 37 13.78 -9.61 -10.59
N PRO A 38 14.60 -9.77 -9.53
CA PRO A 38 14.06 -10.06 -8.21
C PRO A 38 13.24 -8.90 -7.64
N ILE A 39 13.62 -7.64 -7.91
CA ILE A 39 12.83 -6.47 -7.51
C ILE A 39 11.43 -6.54 -8.17
N PHE A 40 11.39 -6.85 -9.47
CA PHE A 40 10.13 -7.01 -10.18
C PHE A 40 9.27 -8.13 -9.59
N ILE A 41 9.85 -9.31 -9.32
CA ILE A 41 9.14 -10.42 -8.68
C ILE A 41 8.57 -10.02 -7.32
N ILE A 42 9.37 -9.34 -6.48
CA ILE A 42 8.94 -8.88 -5.15
C ILE A 42 7.78 -7.90 -5.29
N MET A 43 7.88 -6.93 -6.20
CA MET A 43 6.83 -5.94 -6.44
C MET A 43 5.54 -6.61 -6.93
N THR A 44 5.63 -7.53 -7.89
CA THR A 44 4.47 -8.31 -8.37
C THR A 44 3.86 -9.14 -7.24
N GLY A 45 4.68 -9.80 -6.42
CA GLY A 45 4.24 -10.56 -5.25
C GLY A 45 3.49 -9.71 -4.24
N CYS A 46 3.98 -8.50 -3.94
CA CYS A 46 3.31 -7.55 -3.06
C CYS A 46 1.94 -7.10 -3.61
N VAL A 47 1.85 -6.82 -4.92
CA VAL A 47 0.58 -6.45 -5.56
C VAL A 47 -0.42 -7.60 -5.50
N LEU A 48 0.00 -8.83 -5.81
CA LEU A 48 -0.87 -10.00 -5.72
C LEU A 48 -1.36 -10.23 -4.28
N LEU A 49 -0.47 -10.15 -3.29
CA LEU A 49 -0.84 -10.24 -1.87
C LEU A 49 -1.88 -9.18 -1.49
N TYR A 50 -1.69 -7.93 -1.93
CA TYR A 50 -2.65 -6.86 -1.67
C TYR A 50 -4.02 -7.15 -2.29
N VAL A 51 -4.06 -7.63 -3.53
CA VAL A 51 -5.31 -8.01 -4.21
C VAL A 51 -5.98 -9.16 -3.48
N PHE A 52 -5.23 -10.19 -3.07
CA PHE A 52 -5.75 -11.33 -2.30
C PHE A 52 -6.34 -10.89 -0.95
N ILE A 53 -5.63 -10.06 -0.19
CA ILE A 53 -6.12 -9.54 1.10
C ILE A 53 -7.37 -8.68 0.91
N SER A 54 -7.44 -7.91 -0.19
CA SER A 54 -8.60 -7.08 -0.49
C SER A 54 -9.81 -7.91 -0.90
N ALA A 55 -9.61 -8.94 -1.74
CA ALA A 55 -10.63 -9.88 -2.14
C ALA A 55 -11.15 -10.70 -0.94
N ASP A 56 -10.28 -11.11 -0.02
CA ASP A 56 -10.68 -11.84 1.20
C ASP A 56 -11.67 -11.04 2.05
N ARG A 57 -11.64 -9.71 2.03
CA ARG A 57 -12.61 -8.88 2.77
C ARG A 57 -14.00 -8.86 2.13
N ALA A 58 -14.09 -9.11 0.82
CA ALA A 58 -15.33 -9.11 0.05
C ALA A 58 -16.01 -10.48 0.17
N GLY A 59 -17.19 -10.53 0.79
CA GLY A 59 -17.99 -11.77 0.88
C GLY A 59 -17.80 -12.62 2.14
N LEU A 60 -17.08 -12.14 3.16
CA LEU A 60 -17.00 -12.84 4.45
C LEU A 60 -18.38 -12.88 5.14
N PRO A 61 -18.75 -14.04 5.74
CA PRO A 61 -19.95 -14.14 6.56
C PRO A 61 -19.85 -13.19 7.75
N LEU A 62 -21.01 -12.61 8.09
CA LEU A 62 -21.17 -11.74 9.25
C LEU A 62 -21.51 -12.59 10.46
N TYR A 63 -20.77 -12.39 11.54
CA TYR A 63 -21.01 -13.01 12.83
C TYR A 63 -21.49 -11.95 13.81
N LYS A 64 -22.52 -12.29 14.58
CA LYS A 64 -22.98 -11.46 15.69
C LYS A 64 -22.18 -11.84 16.93
N ALA A 65 -21.66 -10.86 17.64
CA ALA A 65 -20.96 -11.08 18.90
C ALA A 65 -21.26 -9.95 19.87
N GLU A 66 -21.32 -10.25 21.17
CA GLU A 66 -21.53 -9.21 22.17
C GLU A 66 -20.21 -8.50 22.49
N GLY A 67 -20.28 -7.18 22.60
CA GLY A 67 -19.17 -6.35 23.05
C GLY A 67 -19.64 -5.17 23.88
N VAL A 68 -18.69 -4.47 24.48
CA VAL A 68 -18.97 -3.30 25.33
C VAL A 68 -18.51 -2.04 24.62
N ILE A 69 -19.37 -1.04 24.53
CA ILE A 69 -19.02 0.25 23.93
C ILE A 69 -18.28 1.10 24.95
N GLU A 70 -17.05 1.47 24.61
CA GLU A 70 -16.20 2.33 25.44
C GLU A 70 -16.42 3.80 25.10
N GLN A 71 -16.39 4.14 23.82
CA GLN A 71 -16.41 5.52 23.34
C GLN A 71 -17.11 5.64 21.99
N LYS A 72 -17.69 6.81 21.74
CA LYS A 72 -18.18 7.22 20.43
C LYS A 72 -17.32 8.34 19.86
N THR A 73 -17.10 8.30 18.56
CA THR A 73 -16.28 9.27 17.85
C THR A 73 -17.03 9.76 16.62
N TYR A 74 -17.24 11.06 16.55
CA TYR A 74 -17.74 11.76 15.37
C TYR A 74 -16.59 12.51 14.71
N SER A 75 -16.39 12.27 13.42
CA SER A 75 -15.43 13.00 12.59
C SER A 75 -16.19 13.85 11.58
N PRO A 76 -16.18 15.19 11.70
CA PRO A 76 -16.89 16.07 10.78
C PRO A 76 -16.27 16.02 9.39
N ALA A 77 -17.10 16.28 8.38
CA ALA A 77 -16.63 16.43 7.02
C ALA A 77 -15.61 17.57 6.91
N ARG A 78 -14.53 17.35 6.17
CA ARG A 78 -13.49 18.37 5.94
C ARG A 78 -12.95 18.32 4.53
N ASN A 79 -12.55 19.48 4.04
CA ASN A 79 -11.83 19.60 2.78
C ASN A 79 -10.34 19.48 3.06
N ASN A 80 -9.73 18.43 2.53
CA ASN A 80 -8.28 18.28 2.52
C ASN A 80 -7.77 18.70 1.14
N PHE A 81 -6.64 19.40 1.09
CA PHE A 81 -5.99 19.73 -0.17
C PHE A 81 -4.74 18.88 -0.33
N VAL A 82 -4.66 18.14 -1.43
CA VAL A 82 -3.45 17.37 -1.76
C VAL A 82 -2.68 18.10 -2.86
N PRO A 83 -1.39 18.42 -2.64
CA PRO A 83 -0.57 19.03 -3.67
C PRO A 83 -0.23 17.98 -4.73
N ILE A 84 -0.68 18.20 -5.96
CA ILE A 84 -0.27 17.40 -7.10
C ILE A 84 0.85 18.16 -7.82
N ARG A 85 2.03 17.54 -7.93
CA ARG A 85 3.14 18.07 -8.72
C ARG A 85 3.02 17.56 -10.14
N SER A 86 2.88 18.46 -11.10
CA SER A 86 2.94 18.11 -12.52
C SER A 86 4.39 17.79 -12.89
N GLY A 87 4.69 16.50 -13.08
CA GLY A 87 6.00 16.04 -13.55
C GLY A 87 6.07 16.12 -15.07
N GLY A 88 6.80 17.10 -15.60
CA GLY A 88 6.99 17.24 -17.05
C GLY A 88 7.66 18.53 -17.48
N GLY A 89 8.96 18.70 -17.16
CA GLY A 89 9.88 19.67 -17.79
C GLY A 89 9.48 21.17 -17.82
N LYS A 90 8.37 21.55 -17.18
CA LYS A 90 7.79 22.90 -17.12
C LYS A 90 7.79 23.39 -15.67
N PRO A 91 7.63 24.70 -15.39
CA PRO A 91 7.61 25.21 -14.02
C PRO A 91 6.61 24.42 -13.17
N VAL A 92 7.06 23.98 -11.99
CA VAL A 92 6.28 23.14 -11.07
C VAL A 92 5.09 23.94 -10.56
N VAL A 93 3.97 23.85 -11.26
CA VAL A 93 2.69 24.35 -10.75
C VAL A 93 2.19 23.34 -9.73
N THR A 94 2.08 23.76 -8.47
CA THR A 94 1.43 22.96 -7.43
C THR A 94 -0.07 23.21 -7.53
N THR A 95 -0.81 22.26 -8.07
CA THR A 95 -2.28 22.33 -8.09
C THR A 95 -2.81 21.65 -6.85
N TYR A 96 -3.66 22.36 -6.10
CA TYR A 96 -4.35 21.80 -4.95
C TYR A 96 -5.69 21.23 -5.41
N VAL A 97 -5.86 19.91 -5.25
CA VAL A 97 -7.14 19.26 -5.52
C VAL A 97 -7.90 19.12 -4.20
N PRO A 98 -9.16 19.60 -4.10
CA PRO A 98 -9.97 19.37 -2.92
C PRO A 98 -10.39 17.91 -2.86
N ILE A 99 -10.03 17.24 -1.78
CA ILE A 99 -10.53 15.92 -1.40
C ILE A 99 -11.59 16.15 -0.34
N LEU A 100 -12.84 15.85 -0.70
CA LEU A 100 -13.97 15.86 0.21
C LEU A 100 -13.86 14.64 1.12
N VAL A 101 -13.47 14.84 2.38
CA VAL A 101 -13.57 13.80 3.40
C VAL A 101 -15.00 13.84 3.94
N GLN A 102 -15.78 12.79 3.68
CA GLN A 102 -17.15 12.68 4.18
C GLN A 102 -17.19 12.60 5.70
N GLU A 103 -18.31 13.03 6.28
CA GLU A 103 -18.57 12.83 7.70
C GLU A 103 -18.59 11.33 8.05
N SER A 104 -18.07 10.97 9.22
CA SER A 104 -18.06 9.58 9.67
C SER A 104 -18.35 9.48 11.16
N TRP A 105 -19.12 8.45 11.52
CA TRP A 105 -19.43 8.07 12.89
C TRP A 105 -18.82 6.71 13.17
N SER A 106 -18.18 6.58 14.32
CA SER A 106 -17.61 5.31 14.77
C SER A 106 -17.78 5.14 16.26
N ALA A 107 -17.76 3.91 16.72
CA ALA A 107 -17.67 3.57 18.14
C ALA A 107 -16.48 2.65 18.38
N THR A 108 -15.78 2.93 19.46
CA THR A 108 -14.73 2.10 20.02
C THR A 108 -15.38 1.07 20.93
N VAL A 109 -15.21 -0.20 20.60
CA VAL A 109 -15.82 -1.33 21.31
C VAL A 109 -14.74 -2.27 21.84
N ARG A 110 -14.94 -2.78 23.05
CA ARG A 110 -14.12 -3.85 23.62
C ARG A 110 -14.75 -5.19 23.30
N TYR A 111 -13.99 -6.03 22.61
CA TYR A 111 -14.37 -7.39 22.24
C TYR A 111 -13.19 -8.33 22.44
N ASN A 112 -13.40 -9.40 23.21
CA ASN A 112 -12.40 -10.43 23.49
C ASN A 112 -11.04 -9.86 23.98
N GLY A 113 -11.08 -8.91 24.92
CA GLY A 113 -9.89 -8.24 25.47
C GLY A 113 -9.20 -7.25 24.54
N SER A 114 -9.68 -7.10 23.29
CA SER A 114 -9.14 -6.16 22.31
C SER A 114 -10.11 -5.02 22.03
N THR A 115 -9.57 -3.84 21.73
CA THR A 115 -10.36 -2.68 21.32
C THR A 115 -10.46 -2.63 19.79
N LYS A 116 -11.67 -2.44 19.26
CA LYS A 116 -11.97 -2.36 17.83
C LYS A 116 -12.77 -1.11 17.53
N SER A 117 -12.51 -0.48 16.38
CA SER A 117 -13.34 0.61 15.87
C SER A 117 -14.40 0.04 14.92
N CYS A 118 -15.66 0.34 15.21
CA CYS A 118 -16.82 -0.05 14.43
C CYS A 118 -17.41 1.19 13.75
N PRO A 119 -17.60 1.19 12.42
CA PRO A 119 -18.33 2.26 11.76
C PRO A 119 -19.81 2.21 12.16
N LEU A 120 -20.43 3.38 12.29
CA LEU A 120 -21.82 3.56 12.66
C LEU A 120 -22.56 4.41 11.63
N THR A 121 -23.86 4.18 11.52
CA THR A 121 -24.76 5.16 10.89
C THR A 121 -25.08 6.29 11.88
N LYS A 122 -25.49 7.45 11.36
CA LYS A 122 -25.91 8.60 12.18
C LYS A 122 -26.99 8.23 13.20
N ILE A 123 -28.00 7.47 12.77
CA ILE A 123 -29.11 7.02 13.62
C ILE A 123 -28.60 6.12 14.75
N GLN A 124 -27.70 5.17 14.45
CA GLN A 124 -27.08 4.33 15.47
C GLN A 124 -26.25 5.17 16.44
N TYR A 125 -25.47 6.12 15.93
CA TYR A 125 -24.67 7.01 16.76
C TYR A 125 -25.52 7.80 17.76
N GLU A 126 -26.69 8.30 17.37
CA GLU A 126 -27.59 9.05 18.25
C GLU A 126 -28.32 8.15 19.26
N THR A 127 -28.69 6.93 18.85
CA THR A 127 -29.49 5.99 19.68
C THR A 127 -28.65 5.19 20.68
N LEU A 128 -27.38 4.92 20.38
CA LEU A 128 -26.49 4.18 21.27
C LEU A 128 -26.35 4.93 22.61
N LYS A 129 -26.31 4.25 23.76
CA LYS A 129 -25.95 4.90 25.03
C LYS A 129 -24.44 4.86 25.20
N THR A 130 -23.81 6.00 25.48
CA THR A 130 -22.38 6.07 25.79
C THR A 130 -22.10 5.49 27.18
N ALA A 131 -20.98 4.77 27.31
CA ALA A 131 -20.43 4.11 28.50
C ALA A 131 -21.07 2.76 28.89
N ASN A 132 -20.24 1.70 28.87
CA ASN A 132 -20.51 0.36 29.41
C ASN A 132 -21.79 -0.32 28.91
N THR A 133 -22.33 0.12 27.78
CA THR A 133 -23.50 -0.52 27.17
C THR A 133 -23.05 -1.76 26.40
N HIS A 134 -23.70 -2.89 26.67
CA HIS A 134 -23.58 -4.09 25.85
C HIS A 134 -24.30 -3.86 24.53
N ALA A 135 -23.63 -4.19 23.42
CA ALA A 135 -24.21 -4.09 22.09
C ALA A 135 -23.81 -5.28 21.22
N THR A 136 -24.65 -5.57 20.24
CA THR A 136 -24.41 -6.65 19.29
C THR A 136 -23.51 -6.12 18.19
N LEU A 137 -22.28 -6.61 18.13
CA LEU A 137 -21.30 -6.29 17.10
C LEU A 137 -21.50 -7.18 15.89
N LEU A 138 -21.46 -6.57 14.71
CA LEU A 138 -21.42 -7.27 13.43
C LEU A 138 -19.96 -7.41 13.01
N LEU A 139 -19.37 -8.58 13.25
CA LEU A 139 -17.98 -8.88 12.98
C LEU A 139 -17.82 -9.69 11.68
N LYS A 140 -16.71 -9.47 10.98
CA LYS A 140 -16.21 -10.33 9.91
C LYS A 140 -14.87 -10.89 10.32
N VAL A 141 -14.63 -12.17 10.05
CA VAL A 141 -13.34 -12.83 10.29
C VAL A 141 -12.68 -13.06 8.94
N GLY A 142 -11.48 -12.50 8.73
CA GLY A 142 -10.70 -12.77 7.51
C GLY A 142 -10.31 -14.25 7.44
N ARG A 143 -10.50 -14.90 6.29
CA ARG A 143 -10.24 -16.35 6.16
C ARG A 143 -8.76 -16.67 6.32
N PHE A 144 -7.89 -15.77 5.85
CA PHE A 144 -6.45 -15.98 5.87
C PHE A 144 -5.74 -15.28 7.02
N THR A 145 -6.20 -14.09 7.40
CA THR A 145 -5.55 -13.31 8.48
C THR A 145 -6.02 -13.73 9.87
N GLY A 146 -7.14 -14.45 9.99
CA GLY A 146 -7.81 -14.73 11.26
C GLY A 146 -8.28 -13.47 12.00
N SER A 147 -8.09 -12.29 11.41
CA SER A 147 -8.35 -11.00 12.06
C SER A 147 -9.83 -10.70 12.02
N THR A 148 -10.34 -10.21 13.15
CA THR A 148 -11.72 -9.72 13.29
C THR A 148 -11.80 -8.24 12.90
N TYR A 149 -12.72 -7.95 11.98
CA TYR A 149 -13.06 -6.62 11.50
C TYR A 149 -14.50 -6.30 11.91
N CYS A 150 -14.72 -5.13 12.49
CA CYS A 150 -16.08 -4.70 12.84
C CYS A 150 -16.73 -3.99 11.64
N LYS A 151 -17.87 -4.51 11.20
CA LYS A 151 -18.67 -3.91 10.11
C LYS A 151 -19.73 -2.95 10.65
N GLY A 152 -20.15 -3.10 11.90
CA GLY A 152 -21.14 -2.22 12.52
C GLY A 152 -21.65 -2.76 13.86
N ILE A 153 -22.65 -2.08 14.40
CA ILE A 153 -23.35 -2.44 15.62
C ILE A 153 -24.84 -2.57 15.29
N GLU A 154 -25.53 -3.55 15.86
CA GLU A 154 -26.98 -3.78 15.76
C GLU A 154 -27.66 -3.46 17.10
#